data_AF-A0A812Y8D0-F1
#
_entry.id   AF-A0A812Y8D0-F1
#
_cell.length_a   1.000
_cell.length_b   1.000
_cell.length_c   1.000
_cell.angle_alpha   90.00
_cell.angle_beta   90.00
_cell.angle_gamma   90.00
#
_symmetry.space_group_name_H-M   'P 1'
#
loop_
_entity.id
_entity.type
_entity.pdbx_description
1 polymer ?
#
loop_
_entity_poly.entity_id
_entity_poly.type
_entity_poly.pdbx_seq_one_letter_code
_entity_poly.pdbx_strand_id
1 'polypeptide(L)'
;MECAAADPQCLKSLGEAAAKDVDFLISNLDGIAEHHLSHLLHQLKHGIQFGGTFRSVSFYLFSAVPAGAAGSVGHPKEAGAAEQRAGDVGDLLFKEAAEQTRHGILILQLTIGYLGSQACARDFGFLRRPELVHVLVFGDNGPQVVSWQELLESPGIFRRALGLCLKGKAKLVGAAESEAKFVRRARVVRQPGDGSCMFHSVSYGLGDGSTAGSLRKSVADTIAAYPNMQILETPVAEWIRMDANVDVGSYVQSLRGGAWGGGIELAVLAQMKNISIEVYESRRRGYARIARFGSGGKVL
;
A
#
# COMPACT_ATOMS: atom_id res chain seq x y z
N MET A 1 -13.97 -22.71 -27.04
CA MET A 1 -13.98 -21.67 -28.09
C MET A 1 -12.66 -20.95 -27.99
N GLU A 2 -11.74 -21.24 -28.90
CA GLU A 2 -10.47 -20.54 -29.00
C GLU A 2 -10.72 -19.12 -29.52
N CYS A 3 -10.26 -18.11 -28.77
CA CYS A 3 -10.30 -16.72 -29.21
C CYS A 3 -9.25 -16.53 -30.30
N ALA A 4 -9.70 -16.33 -31.54
CA ALA A 4 -8.87 -15.78 -32.60
C ALA A 4 -8.37 -14.39 -32.19
N ALA A 5 -7.11 -14.07 -32.49
CA ALA A 5 -6.54 -12.76 -32.24
C ALA A 5 -7.40 -11.68 -32.92
N ALA A 6 -7.97 -10.78 -32.13
CA ALA A 6 -8.85 -9.73 -32.62
C ALA A 6 -8.07 -8.71 -33.47
N ASP A 7 -8.64 -8.34 -34.61
CA ASP A 7 -8.14 -7.28 -35.49
C ASP A 7 -7.95 -5.97 -34.68
N PRO A 8 -6.76 -5.32 -34.73
CA PRO A 8 -6.51 -4.03 -34.09
C PRO A 8 -7.53 -2.93 -34.43
N GLN A 9 -8.12 -2.93 -35.64
CA GLN A 9 -9.18 -1.99 -36.00
C GLN A 9 -10.52 -2.32 -35.31
N CYS A 10 -10.76 -3.59 -35.00
CA CYS A 10 -11.91 -4.05 -34.22
C CYS A 10 -11.75 -3.69 -32.74
N LEU A 11 -10.54 -3.77 -32.19
CA LEU A 11 -10.24 -3.31 -30.82
C LEU A 11 -10.39 -1.79 -30.66
N LYS A 12 -10.02 -1.00 -31.70
CA LYS A 12 -10.29 0.45 -31.73
C LYS A 12 -11.78 0.77 -31.67
N SER A 13 -12.59 0.16 -32.53
CA SER A 13 -14.02 0.46 -32.60
C SER A 13 -14.82 -0.03 -31.39
N LEU A 14 -14.44 -1.18 -30.79
CA LEU A 14 -15.03 -1.66 -29.54
C LEU A 14 -14.59 -0.84 -28.32
N GLY A 15 -13.34 -0.34 -28.30
CA GLY A 15 -12.82 0.48 -27.20
C GLY A 15 -13.38 1.91 -27.19
N GLU A 16 -13.43 2.57 -28.34
CA GLU A 16 -13.84 3.98 -28.47
C GLU A 16 -15.34 4.20 -28.21
N ALA A 17 -16.21 3.30 -28.69
CA ALA A 17 -17.64 3.40 -28.46
C ALA A 17 -18.02 3.11 -26.99
N ALA A 18 -17.30 2.19 -26.34
CA ALA A 18 -17.58 1.80 -24.96
C ALA A 18 -17.03 2.78 -23.92
N ALA A 19 -15.91 3.48 -24.22
CA ALA A 19 -15.27 4.38 -23.27
C ALA A 19 -16.07 5.67 -23.03
N LYS A 20 -16.78 6.20 -24.03
CA LYS A 20 -17.47 7.50 -23.96
C LYS A 20 -18.60 7.57 -22.94
N ASP A 21 -19.21 6.44 -22.63
CA ASP A 21 -20.38 6.37 -21.75
C ASP A 21 -20.08 5.90 -20.34
N VAL A 22 -18.83 5.53 -20.05
CA VAL A 22 -18.41 5.10 -18.71
C VAL A 22 -17.81 6.24 -17.90
N ASP A 23 -17.97 6.18 -16.58
CA ASP A 23 -17.38 7.17 -15.68
C ASP A 23 -15.85 7.05 -15.65
N PHE A 24 -15.30 5.82 -15.56
CA PHE A 24 -13.85 5.60 -15.46
C PHE A 24 -13.31 4.45 -16.32
N LEU A 25 -12.03 4.58 -16.67
CA LEU A 25 -11.18 3.48 -17.09
C LEU A 25 -10.44 2.91 -15.89
N ILE A 26 -10.59 1.63 -15.57
CA ILE A 26 -9.81 1.03 -14.47
C ILE A 26 -8.47 0.58 -15.02
N SER A 27 -7.39 1.15 -14.45
CA SER A 27 -6.03 0.73 -14.74
C SER A 27 -5.55 -0.29 -13.72
N ASN A 28 -4.79 -1.27 -14.23
CA ASN A 28 -3.96 -2.20 -13.47
C ASN A 28 -4.68 -2.95 -12.33
N LEU A 29 -4.94 -4.23 -12.57
CA LEU A 29 -5.52 -5.14 -11.58
C LEU A 29 -4.47 -6.02 -10.90
N ASP A 30 -3.20 -5.86 -11.28
CA ASP A 30 -2.11 -6.73 -10.83
C ASP A 30 -1.90 -6.58 -9.32
N GLY A 31 -1.87 -7.71 -8.63
CA GLY A 31 -1.68 -7.79 -7.18
C GLY A 31 -2.96 -7.65 -6.34
N ILE A 32 -4.13 -7.41 -6.96
CA ILE A 32 -5.41 -7.48 -6.26
C ILE A 32 -5.92 -8.93 -6.32
N ALA A 33 -6.12 -9.55 -5.17
CA ALA A 33 -6.72 -10.88 -5.11
C ALA A 33 -8.13 -10.88 -5.75
N GLU A 34 -8.47 -11.91 -6.53
CA GLU A 34 -9.70 -11.97 -7.34
C GLU A 34 -10.99 -11.72 -6.53
N HIS A 35 -11.07 -12.27 -5.31
CA HIS A 35 -12.19 -12.05 -4.41
C HIS A 35 -12.29 -10.59 -3.95
N HIS A 36 -11.15 -9.94 -3.71
CA HIS A 36 -11.10 -8.53 -3.33
C HIS A 36 -11.49 -7.65 -4.52
N LEU A 37 -10.97 -7.93 -5.71
CA LEU A 37 -11.36 -7.22 -6.92
C LEU A 37 -12.87 -7.29 -7.16
N SER A 38 -13.46 -8.48 -7.10
CA SER A 38 -14.90 -8.69 -7.28
C SER A 38 -15.72 -7.84 -6.31
N HIS A 39 -15.27 -7.75 -5.06
CA HIS A 39 -15.88 -6.90 -4.04
C HIS A 39 -15.76 -5.40 -4.37
N LEU A 40 -14.59 -4.91 -4.81
CA LEU A 40 -14.40 -3.50 -5.21
C LEU A 40 -15.31 -3.13 -6.40
N LEU A 41 -15.36 -3.99 -7.41
CA LEU A 41 -16.21 -3.78 -8.59
C LEU A 41 -17.70 -3.78 -8.22
N HIS A 42 -18.10 -4.63 -7.26
CA HIS A 42 -19.45 -4.62 -6.72
C HIS A 42 -19.76 -3.28 -6.01
N GLN A 43 -18.87 -2.78 -5.16
CA GLN A 43 -19.06 -1.48 -4.49
C GLN A 43 -19.22 -0.34 -5.50
N LEU A 44 -18.39 -0.27 -6.54
CA LEU A 44 -18.52 0.75 -7.59
C LEU A 44 -19.89 0.71 -8.28
N LYS A 45 -20.43 -0.48 -8.56
CA LYS A 45 -21.74 -0.63 -9.21
C LYS A 45 -22.92 -0.29 -8.28
N HIS A 46 -22.80 -0.59 -7.00
CA HIS A 46 -23.92 -0.44 -6.04
C HIS A 46 -23.91 0.88 -5.28
N GLY A 47 -22.81 1.64 -5.35
CA GLY A 47 -22.75 2.99 -4.84
C GLY A 47 -21.46 3.27 -4.09
N ILE A 48 -20.85 4.39 -4.40
CA ILE A 48 -19.64 4.88 -3.78
C ILE A 48 -19.72 6.40 -3.61
N GLN A 49 -19.01 6.94 -2.62
CA GLN A 49 -18.90 8.39 -2.49
C GLN A 49 -17.97 8.94 -3.58
N PHE A 50 -18.48 9.84 -4.41
CA PHE A 50 -17.74 10.52 -5.46
C PHE A 50 -18.29 11.94 -5.65
N GLY A 51 -17.39 12.94 -5.63
CA GLY A 51 -17.79 14.36 -5.74
C GLY A 51 -18.75 14.81 -4.65
N GLY A 52 -18.63 14.27 -3.43
CA GLY A 52 -19.52 14.56 -2.30
C GLY A 52 -20.90 13.89 -2.37
N THR A 53 -21.16 13.05 -3.38
CA THR A 53 -22.43 12.34 -3.55
C THR A 53 -22.24 10.84 -3.53
N PHE A 54 -23.19 10.10 -2.96
CA PHE A 54 -23.22 8.64 -3.04
C PHE A 54 -23.93 8.21 -4.32
N ARG A 55 -23.22 7.57 -5.25
CA ARG A 55 -23.76 7.18 -6.56
C ARG A 55 -23.08 5.92 -7.09
N SER A 56 -23.77 5.18 -7.93
CA SER A 56 -23.14 4.15 -8.76
C SER A 56 -22.18 4.79 -9.75
N VAL A 57 -21.12 4.05 -10.06
CA VAL A 57 -20.06 4.45 -10.98
C VAL A 57 -19.91 3.37 -12.06
N SER A 58 -20.00 3.77 -13.33
CA SER A 58 -19.75 2.87 -14.46
C SER A 58 -18.26 2.84 -14.80
N PHE A 59 -17.75 1.71 -15.26
CA PHE A 59 -16.33 1.58 -15.58
C PHE A 59 -16.07 0.59 -16.70
N TYR A 60 -14.91 0.76 -17.34
CA TYR A 60 -14.36 -0.17 -18.32
C TYR A 60 -13.04 -0.74 -17.79
N LEU A 61 -12.86 -2.06 -17.89
CA LEU A 61 -11.60 -2.72 -17.55
C LEU A 61 -10.71 -2.73 -18.79
N PHE A 62 -9.59 -2.01 -18.75
CA PHE A 62 -8.65 -2.03 -19.86
C PHE A 62 -7.85 -3.35 -19.83
N SER A 63 -8.18 -4.29 -20.70
CA SER A 63 -7.35 -5.47 -20.93
C SER A 63 -6.25 -5.08 -21.91
N ALA A 64 -5.01 -4.97 -21.43
CA ALA A 64 -3.87 -4.74 -22.32
C ALA A 64 -3.76 -5.91 -23.31
N VAL A 65 -3.52 -5.61 -24.58
CA VAL A 65 -3.18 -6.66 -25.55
C VAL A 65 -1.86 -7.29 -25.07
N PRO A 66 -1.82 -8.61 -24.82
CA PRO A 66 -0.60 -9.25 -24.33
C PRO A 66 0.53 -9.01 -25.33
N ALA A 67 1.67 -8.54 -24.82
CA ALA A 67 2.84 -8.14 -25.62
C ALA A 67 3.41 -9.24 -26.55
N GLY A 68 2.92 -10.49 -26.43
CA GLY A 68 3.29 -11.63 -27.27
C GLY A 68 2.33 -11.98 -28.40
N ALA A 69 1.21 -11.27 -28.58
CA ALA A 69 0.24 -11.56 -29.65
C ALA A 69 0.57 -10.92 -31.01
N ALA A 70 1.66 -10.15 -31.11
CA ALA A 70 2.20 -9.71 -32.39
C ALA A 70 2.82 -10.93 -33.10
N GLY A 71 1.99 -11.64 -33.88
CA GLY A 71 2.43 -12.76 -34.70
C GLY A 71 3.66 -12.39 -35.51
N SER A 72 4.66 -13.26 -35.50
CA SER A 72 5.85 -13.17 -36.34
C SER A 72 5.47 -13.30 -37.81
N VAL A 73 5.00 -12.21 -38.41
CA VAL A 73 4.90 -12.12 -39.87
C VAL A 73 6.33 -11.94 -40.36
N GLY A 74 6.90 -12.99 -40.93
CA GLY A 74 8.24 -12.99 -41.47
C GLY A 74 8.36 -11.94 -42.58
N HIS A 75 9.09 -10.87 -42.30
CA HIS A 75 9.54 -9.92 -43.31
C HIS A 75 11.08 -9.93 -43.43
N PRO A 76 11.59 -9.72 -44.65
CA PRO A 76 12.98 -9.95 -44.99
C PRO A 76 13.91 -8.89 -44.39
N LYS A 77 15.15 -9.32 -44.12
CA LYS A 77 16.26 -8.48 -43.65
C LYS A 77 16.53 -7.35 -44.64
N GLU A 78 16.14 -6.14 -44.31
CA GLU A 78 16.82 -4.93 -44.77
C GLU A 78 17.06 -3.98 -43.59
N ALA A 79 18.22 -3.32 -43.65
CA ALA A 79 18.88 -2.67 -42.53
C ALA A 79 18.48 -1.20 -42.38
N GLY A 80 18.48 -0.72 -41.13
CA GLY A 80 18.76 0.68 -40.79
C GLY A 80 17.55 1.52 -40.39
N ALA A 81 17.50 1.84 -39.09
CA ALA A 81 16.83 3.00 -38.49
C ALA A 81 15.29 3.09 -38.61
N ALA A 82 14.59 2.39 -37.71
CA ALA A 82 13.41 2.88 -36.98
C ALA A 82 12.84 1.73 -36.14
N GLU A 83 13.44 1.47 -34.97
CA GLU A 83 12.83 0.59 -33.98
C GLU A 83 11.69 1.37 -33.30
N GLN A 84 10.56 1.52 -34.02
CA GLN A 84 9.30 1.94 -33.45
C GLN A 84 8.85 0.85 -32.47
N ARG A 85 9.09 1.11 -31.19
CA ARG A 85 8.79 0.22 -30.07
C ARG A 85 7.29 -0.11 -30.10
N ALA A 86 6.95 -1.38 -30.25
CA ALA A 86 5.58 -1.89 -30.22
C ALA A 86 4.76 -1.50 -28.96
N GLY A 87 5.39 -0.94 -27.92
CA GLY A 87 4.70 -0.35 -26.77
C GLY A 87 3.88 0.92 -27.11
N ASP A 88 4.20 1.62 -28.20
CA ASP A 88 3.62 2.94 -28.48
C ASP A 88 2.11 2.87 -28.82
N VAL A 89 1.66 1.83 -29.52
CA VAL A 89 0.25 1.71 -29.94
C VAL A 89 -0.68 1.41 -28.77
N GLY A 90 -0.27 0.52 -27.86
CA GLY A 90 -1.06 0.18 -26.68
C GLY A 90 -1.23 1.38 -25.74
N ASP A 91 -0.16 2.15 -25.55
CA ASP A 91 -0.18 3.35 -24.71
C ASP A 91 -1.02 4.47 -25.34
N LEU A 92 -0.97 4.65 -26.66
CA LEU A 92 -1.84 5.58 -27.39
C LEU A 92 -3.32 5.22 -27.25
N LEU A 93 -3.68 3.95 -27.41
CA LEU A 93 -5.06 3.48 -27.23
C LEU A 93 -5.54 3.65 -25.79
N PHE A 94 -4.67 3.36 -24.83
CA PHE A 94 -4.97 3.55 -23.42
C PHE A 94 -5.24 5.02 -23.09
N LYS A 95 -4.39 5.93 -23.60
CA LYS A 95 -4.56 7.36 -23.44
C LYS A 95 -5.87 7.85 -24.05
N GLU A 96 -6.14 7.46 -25.29
CA GLU A 96 -7.36 7.84 -25.98
C GLU A 96 -8.60 7.33 -25.24
N ALA A 97 -8.60 6.07 -24.79
CA ALA A 97 -9.67 5.51 -23.99
C ALA A 97 -9.87 6.29 -22.67
N ALA A 98 -8.79 6.62 -21.96
CA ALA A 98 -8.85 7.40 -20.73
C ALA A 98 -9.46 8.79 -20.97
N GLU A 99 -9.03 9.49 -22.03
CA GLU A 99 -9.54 10.82 -22.41
C GLU A 99 -11.00 10.80 -22.87
N GLN A 100 -11.51 9.66 -23.32
CA GLN A 100 -12.90 9.50 -23.74
C GLN A 100 -13.85 9.20 -22.58
N THR A 101 -13.37 8.65 -21.46
CA THR A 101 -14.21 8.46 -20.27
C THR A 101 -14.58 9.80 -19.62
N ARG A 102 -15.65 9.82 -18.81
CA ARG A 102 -16.14 11.07 -18.21
C ARG A 102 -15.16 11.68 -17.20
N HIS A 103 -14.44 10.85 -16.45
CA HIS A 103 -13.56 11.30 -15.36
C HIS A 103 -12.11 10.82 -15.52
N GLY A 104 -11.81 9.98 -16.51
CA GLY A 104 -10.47 9.47 -16.75
C GLY A 104 -10.22 8.09 -16.12
N ILE A 105 -9.07 7.92 -15.50
CA ILE A 105 -8.61 6.65 -14.93
C ILE A 105 -9.00 6.56 -13.45
N LEU A 106 -9.43 5.36 -13.03
CA LEU A 106 -9.56 4.99 -11.63
C LEU A 106 -8.52 3.94 -11.24
N ILE A 107 -7.69 4.28 -10.26
CA ILE A 107 -6.74 3.36 -9.60
C ILE A 107 -7.44 2.75 -8.39
N LEU A 108 -7.67 1.44 -8.41
CA LEU A 108 -8.38 0.74 -7.33
C LEU A 108 -7.54 0.57 -6.06
N GLN A 109 -6.21 0.50 -6.21
CA GLN A 109 -5.30 0.37 -5.09
C GLN A 109 -3.99 1.10 -5.38
N LEU A 110 -3.77 2.20 -4.67
CA LEU A 110 -2.49 2.91 -4.75
C LEU A 110 -1.52 2.28 -3.75
N THR A 111 -0.39 1.78 -4.22
CA THR A 111 0.67 1.23 -3.35
C THR A 111 2.02 1.83 -3.71
N ILE A 112 3.00 1.72 -2.81
CA ILE A 112 4.39 2.10 -3.12
C ILE A 112 4.92 1.28 -4.31
N GLY A 113 4.56 0.00 -4.38
CA GLY A 113 4.92 -0.86 -5.51
C GLY A 113 4.29 -0.39 -6.83
N TYR A 114 3.03 0.04 -6.79
CA TYR A 114 2.36 0.63 -7.95
C TYR A 114 3.11 1.87 -8.45
N LEU A 115 3.51 2.79 -7.56
CA LEU A 115 4.23 4.01 -7.95
C LEU A 115 5.58 3.75 -8.66
N GLY A 116 6.19 2.58 -8.42
CA GLY A 116 7.39 2.13 -9.13
C GLY A 116 7.13 1.26 -10.37
N SER A 117 5.87 0.98 -10.69
CA SER A 117 5.49 0.04 -11.75
C SER A 117 5.40 0.70 -13.14
N GLN A 118 5.48 -0.11 -14.20
CA GLN A 118 5.21 0.35 -15.57
C GLN A 118 3.77 0.89 -15.73
N ALA A 119 2.81 0.34 -14.98
CA ALA A 119 1.44 0.85 -14.99
C ALA A 119 1.37 2.30 -14.50
N CYS A 120 2.06 2.66 -13.42
CA CYS A 120 2.14 4.05 -12.97
C CYS A 120 2.84 4.94 -14.00
N ALA A 121 3.91 4.46 -14.65
CA ALA A 121 4.57 5.23 -15.70
C ALA A 121 3.63 5.51 -16.89
N ARG A 122 2.77 4.56 -17.26
CA ARG A 122 1.73 4.76 -18.26
C ARG A 122 0.65 5.73 -17.76
N ASP A 123 0.09 5.47 -16.59
CA ASP A 123 -1.05 6.22 -16.05
C ASP A 123 -0.71 7.69 -15.75
N PHE A 124 0.49 7.97 -15.24
CA PHE A 124 0.93 9.34 -14.91
C PHE A 124 1.85 9.96 -15.96
N GLY A 125 2.83 9.18 -16.45
CA GLY A 125 3.88 9.68 -17.34
C GLY A 125 3.42 9.84 -18.79
N PHE A 126 2.57 8.95 -19.28
CA PHE A 126 2.08 9.00 -20.66
C PHE A 126 0.86 9.91 -20.82
N LEU A 127 -0.09 9.88 -19.87
CA LEU A 127 -1.23 10.79 -19.90
C LEU A 127 -0.81 12.26 -19.82
N ARG A 128 0.16 12.59 -18.94
CA ARG A 128 0.56 13.97 -18.60
C ARG A 128 -0.63 14.88 -18.22
N ARG A 129 -1.70 14.27 -17.73
CA ARG A 129 -2.98 14.90 -17.35
C ARG A 129 -3.43 14.38 -15.98
N PRO A 130 -2.78 14.82 -14.90
CA PRO A 130 -3.11 14.34 -13.55
C PRO A 130 -4.56 14.58 -13.15
N GLU A 131 -5.25 15.54 -13.78
CA GLU A 131 -6.68 15.81 -13.58
C GLU A 131 -7.59 14.65 -14.01
N LEU A 132 -7.10 13.75 -14.86
CA LEU A 132 -7.83 12.54 -15.26
C LEU A 132 -7.60 11.36 -14.31
N VAL A 133 -6.72 11.50 -13.31
CA VAL A 133 -6.39 10.38 -12.42
C VAL A 133 -7.21 10.48 -11.15
N HIS A 134 -7.89 9.38 -10.83
CA HIS A 134 -8.67 9.20 -9.62
C HIS A 134 -8.22 7.96 -8.87
N VAL A 135 -8.40 7.97 -7.55
CA VAL A 135 -7.97 6.89 -6.67
C VAL A 135 -9.11 6.48 -5.77
N LEU A 136 -9.32 5.17 -5.65
CA LEU A 136 -10.21 4.59 -4.67
C LEU A 136 -9.54 4.62 -3.29
N VAL A 137 -10.20 5.24 -2.31
CA VAL A 137 -9.69 5.40 -0.95
C VAL A 137 -10.73 4.93 0.05
N PHE A 138 -10.30 4.19 1.07
CA PHE A 138 -11.14 3.75 2.17
C PHE A 138 -11.01 4.71 3.34
N GLY A 139 -12.06 5.48 3.62
CA GLY A 139 -12.15 6.42 4.73
C GLY A 139 -13.12 5.96 5.83
N ASP A 140 -13.30 6.82 6.84
CA ASP A 140 -14.19 6.56 7.99
C ASP A 140 -15.67 6.45 7.57
N ASN A 141 -16.04 7.11 6.47
CA ASN A 141 -17.38 7.07 5.89
C ASN A 141 -17.54 5.98 4.80
N GLY A 142 -16.58 5.06 4.69
CA GLY A 142 -16.56 4.01 3.68
C GLY A 142 -15.66 4.34 2.47
N PRO A 143 -15.79 3.56 1.38
CA PRO A 143 -15.02 3.78 0.16
C PRO A 143 -15.46 5.07 -0.53
N GLN A 144 -14.49 5.81 -1.06
CA GLN A 144 -14.70 7.01 -1.84
C GLN A 144 -13.71 7.10 -2.99
N VAL A 145 -14.13 7.68 -4.11
CA VAL A 145 -13.26 8.04 -5.23
C VAL A 145 -12.86 9.50 -5.06
N VAL A 146 -11.56 9.77 -5.04
CA VAL A 146 -11.00 11.12 -4.94
C VAL A 146 -10.16 11.42 -6.18
N SER A 147 -10.17 12.69 -6.59
CA SER A 147 -9.27 13.14 -7.65
C SER A 147 -7.81 13.13 -7.17
N TRP A 148 -6.86 13.03 -8.10
CA TRP A 148 -5.44 13.12 -7.78
C TRP A 148 -5.08 14.44 -7.09
N GLN A 149 -5.70 15.55 -7.49
CA GLN A 149 -5.48 16.85 -6.86
C GLN A 149 -5.97 16.87 -5.41
N GLU A 150 -7.21 16.42 -5.15
CA GLU A 150 -7.76 16.30 -3.80
C GLU A 150 -6.88 15.39 -2.92
N LEU A 151 -6.39 14.31 -3.51
CA LEU A 151 -5.47 13.39 -2.85
C LEU A 151 -4.20 14.11 -2.38
N LEU A 152 -3.56 14.89 -3.25
CA LEU A 152 -2.33 15.64 -2.93
C LEU A 152 -2.55 16.78 -1.93
N GLU A 153 -3.70 17.46 -2.01
CA GLU A 153 -4.07 18.55 -1.10
C GLU A 153 -4.44 18.06 0.30
N SER A 154 -4.78 16.76 0.43
CA SER A 154 -5.20 16.14 1.68
C SER A 154 -4.21 15.06 2.15
N PRO A 155 -3.17 15.41 2.93
CA PRO A 155 -2.17 14.46 3.43
C PRO A 155 -2.75 13.25 4.17
N GLY A 156 -3.90 13.42 4.82
CA GLY A 156 -4.64 12.33 5.45
C GLY A 156 -5.18 11.32 4.42
N ILE A 157 -5.85 11.80 3.38
CA ILE A 157 -6.39 10.96 2.30
C ILE A 157 -5.25 10.33 1.50
N PHE A 158 -4.18 11.07 1.16
CA PHE A 158 -3.01 10.53 0.47
C PHE A 158 -2.40 9.33 1.19
N ARG A 159 -2.20 9.47 2.51
CA ARG A 159 -1.74 8.35 3.33
C ARG A 159 -2.72 7.19 3.23
N ARG A 160 -4.02 7.44 3.40
CA ARG A 160 -5.04 6.39 3.30
C ARG A 160 -5.01 5.62 1.97
N ALA A 161 -4.90 6.35 0.87
CA ALA A 161 -4.86 5.79 -0.47
C ALA A 161 -3.68 4.84 -0.69
N LEU A 162 -2.49 5.18 -0.19
CA LEU A 162 -1.28 4.38 -0.38
C LEU A 162 -1.27 3.04 0.37
N GLY A 163 -2.39 2.64 0.96
CA GLY A 163 -2.41 1.63 2.02
C GLY A 163 -1.65 2.10 3.28
N LEU A 164 -1.19 3.37 3.32
CA LEU A 164 -0.70 4.03 4.52
C LEU A 164 -1.88 4.58 5.34
N CYS A 165 -3.11 4.17 4.99
CA CYS A 165 -4.23 4.22 5.91
C CYS A 165 -3.74 3.51 7.16
N LEU A 166 -3.85 4.20 8.29
CA LEU A 166 -3.48 3.67 9.59
C LEU A 166 -4.48 2.60 10.05
N LYS A 167 -4.91 1.73 9.12
CA LYS A 167 -5.26 0.33 9.30
C LYS A 167 -4.19 -0.45 8.51
N GLY A 168 -3.00 -0.66 9.09
CA GLY A 168 -1.99 -1.49 8.42
C GLY A 168 -0.56 -0.96 8.15
N LYS A 169 0.04 -0.13 9.04
CA LYS A 169 1.51 0.08 9.25
C LYS A 169 2.18 1.01 8.23
N ALA A 170 3.06 1.95 8.58
CA ALA A 170 4.04 2.02 9.66
C ALA A 170 4.09 3.42 10.31
N LYS A 171 2.96 3.89 10.84
CA LYS A 171 2.90 4.97 11.85
C LYS A 171 2.02 4.63 13.06
N LEU A 172 1.72 3.35 13.22
CA LEU A 172 1.17 2.80 14.45
C LEU A 172 2.36 2.18 15.17
N VAL A 173 2.72 2.66 16.35
CA VAL A 173 1.74 2.86 17.42
C VAL A 173 1.86 4.30 17.96
N GLY A 174 0.74 4.90 18.38
CA GLY A 174 0.71 6.14 19.17
C GLY A 174 0.96 7.48 18.48
N ALA A 175 1.00 7.57 17.15
CA ALA A 175 1.06 8.87 16.48
C ALA A 175 -0.31 9.59 16.38
N ALA A 176 -1.42 8.91 16.65
CA ALA A 176 -2.75 9.47 16.42
C ALA A 176 -3.20 10.50 17.48
N GLU A 177 -2.66 10.47 18.71
CA GLU A 177 -2.98 11.48 19.75
C GLU A 177 -1.77 11.84 20.64
N SER A 178 -0.57 11.59 20.16
CA SER A 178 0.64 12.10 20.80
C SER A 178 0.77 13.57 20.39
N GLU A 179 0.48 14.51 21.29
CA GLU A 179 1.11 15.84 21.25
C GLU A 179 2.57 15.65 20.83
N ALA A 180 3.01 16.31 19.76
CA ALA A 180 4.35 16.09 19.22
C ALA A 180 5.39 16.40 20.30
N LYS A 181 5.84 15.37 21.02
CA LYS A 181 6.79 15.50 22.11
C LYS A 181 8.18 15.62 21.50
N PHE A 182 8.75 16.81 21.64
CA PHE A 182 10.10 17.10 21.15
C PHE A 182 11.07 17.20 22.33
N VAL A 183 12.05 16.31 22.38
CA VAL A 183 13.06 16.25 23.44
C VAL A 183 14.34 16.89 22.96
N ARG A 184 14.70 18.05 23.52
CA ARG A 184 15.93 18.79 23.15
C ARG A 184 17.20 18.20 23.76
N ARG A 185 17.08 17.58 24.94
CA ARG A 185 18.21 17.03 25.71
C ARG A 185 17.87 15.59 26.09
N ALA A 186 18.38 14.64 25.32
CA ALA A 186 18.28 13.21 25.62
C ALA A 186 19.70 12.62 25.71
N ARG A 187 19.88 11.62 26.58
CA ARG A 187 21.08 10.80 26.61
C ARG A 187 20.84 9.59 25.69
N VAL A 188 21.62 9.47 24.63
CA VAL A 188 21.56 8.31 23.74
C VAL A 188 22.50 7.22 24.27
N VAL A 189 21.93 6.06 24.57
CA VAL A 189 22.70 4.85 24.92
C VAL A 189 22.81 4.00 23.67
N ARG A 190 24.03 3.82 23.16
CA ARG A 190 24.29 2.98 21.98
C ARG A 190 24.05 1.52 22.34
N GLN A 191 23.26 0.85 21.52
CA GLN A 191 23.04 -0.59 21.60
C GLN A 191 23.88 -1.31 20.55
N PRO A 192 24.15 -2.62 20.73
CA PRO A 192 24.77 -3.45 19.70
C PRO A 192 24.01 -3.33 18.38
N GLY A 193 24.75 -3.13 17.28
CA GLY A 193 24.20 -3.06 15.92
C GLY A 193 23.94 -4.45 15.31
N ASP A 194 23.56 -5.42 16.14
CA ASP A 194 23.11 -6.72 15.66
C ASP A 194 21.62 -6.64 15.28
N GLY A 195 21.11 -7.65 14.57
CA GLY A 195 19.69 -7.72 14.19
C GLY A 195 18.71 -7.73 15.37
N SER A 196 19.18 -7.60 16.61
CA SER A 196 18.41 -7.50 17.87
C SER A 196 18.49 -6.12 18.53
N CYS A 197 19.03 -5.09 17.86
CA CYS A 197 19.23 -3.75 18.43
C CYS A 197 17.98 -3.14 19.10
N MET A 198 16.79 -3.38 18.54
CA MET A 198 15.51 -2.98 19.14
C MET A 198 15.28 -3.67 20.49
N PHE A 199 15.46 -4.99 20.56
CA PHE A 199 15.29 -5.76 21.79
C PHE A 199 16.34 -5.42 22.84
N HIS A 200 17.58 -5.11 22.45
CA HIS A 200 18.61 -4.58 23.35
C HIS A 200 18.16 -3.24 23.97
N SER A 201 17.59 -2.35 23.15
CA SER A 201 17.07 -1.05 23.61
C SER A 201 15.96 -1.23 24.64
N VAL A 202 15.00 -2.13 24.40
CA VAL A 202 13.90 -2.39 25.34
C VAL A 202 14.39 -3.08 26.62
N SER A 203 15.27 -4.08 26.51
CA SER A 203 15.92 -4.74 27.66
C SER A 203 16.63 -3.73 28.57
N TYR A 204 17.41 -2.82 27.98
CA TYR A 204 18.08 -1.74 28.70
C TYR A 204 17.08 -0.83 29.43
N GLY A 205 16.00 -0.40 28.76
CA GLY A 205 14.97 0.46 29.35
C GLY A 205 14.16 -0.22 30.46
N LEU A 206 13.88 -1.53 30.31
CA LEU A 206 13.18 -2.30 31.32
C LEU A 206 13.98 -2.38 32.62
N GLY A 207 15.28 -2.69 32.52
CA GLY A 207 16.16 -2.88 33.66
C GLY A 207 15.75 -4.07 34.55
N ASP A 208 15.00 -5.03 34.02
CA ASP A 208 14.43 -6.18 34.74
C ASP A 208 15.30 -7.45 34.63
N GLY A 209 16.51 -7.32 34.09
CA GLY A 209 17.43 -8.44 33.86
C GLY A 209 17.12 -9.27 32.61
N SER A 210 16.06 -8.96 31.85
CA SER A 210 15.82 -9.60 30.56
C SER A 210 16.93 -9.26 29.56
N THR A 211 17.24 -10.19 28.67
CA THR A 211 18.17 -9.99 27.54
C THR A 211 17.39 -9.82 26.24
N ALA A 212 18.02 -9.24 25.22
CA ALA A 212 17.43 -9.11 23.89
C ALA A 212 16.92 -10.45 23.33
N GLY A 213 17.70 -11.53 23.49
CA GLY A 213 17.30 -12.87 23.07
C GLY A 213 16.08 -13.40 23.83
N SER A 214 16.02 -13.19 25.15
CA SER A 214 14.87 -13.59 25.96
C SER A 214 13.60 -12.83 25.57
N LEU A 215 13.68 -11.52 25.35
CA LEU A 215 12.55 -10.69 24.93
C LEU A 215 12.04 -11.10 23.53
N ARG A 216 12.95 -11.25 22.57
CA ARG A 216 12.62 -11.72 21.21
C ARG A 216 11.87 -13.06 21.26
N LYS A 217 12.40 -14.02 22.03
CA LYS A 217 11.77 -15.32 22.21
C LYS A 217 10.37 -15.18 22.81
N SER A 218 10.23 -14.44 23.91
CA SER A 218 8.93 -14.24 24.56
C SER A 218 7.90 -13.55 23.66
N VAL A 219 8.31 -12.59 22.84
CA VAL A 219 7.43 -11.94 21.84
C VAL A 219 6.98 -12.93 20.79
N ALA A 220 7.91 -13.67 20.21
CA ALA A 220 7.61 -14.68 19.21
C ALA A 220 6.65 -15.76 19.77
N ASP A 221 6.89 -16.22 21.00
CA ASP A 221 6.04 -17.18 21.70
C ASP A 221 4.63 -16.60 21.97
N THR A 222 4.55 -15.32 22.32
CA THR A 222 3.27 -14.63 22.55
C THR A 222 2.47 -14.46 21.27
N ILE A 223 3.11 -14.05 20.18
CA ILE A 223 2.48 -13.92 18.85
C ILE A 223 1.92 -15.28 18.40
N ALA A 224 2.70 -16.35 18.58
CA ALA A 224 2.28 -17.70 18.22
C ALA A 224 1.08 -18.19 19.06
N ALA A 225 1.09 -17.92 20.37
CA ALA A 225 0.04 -18.37 21.28
C ALA A 225 -1.25 -17.55 21.17
N TYR A 226 -1.15 -16.26 20.86
CA TYR A 226 -2.27 -15.32 20.84
C TYR A 226 -2.35 -14.53 19.53
N PRO A 227 -2.54 -15.19 18.37
CA PRO A 227 -2.64 -14.50 17.08
C PRO A 227 -3.82 -13.51 16.99
N ASN A 228 -4.85 -13.74 17.82
CA ASN A 228 -6.04 -12.89 17.92
C ASN A 228 -5.89 -11.76 18.97
N MET A 229 -4.73 -11.61 19.60
CA MET A 229 -4.46 -10.49 20.49
C MET A 229 -4.62 -9.19 19.72
N GLN A 230 -5.34 -8.23 20.31
CA GLN A 230 -5.67 -6.97 19.66
C GLN A 230 -4.54 -5.96 19.84
N ILE A 231 -3.98 -5.48 18.72
CA ILE A 231 -3.18 -4.26 18.67
C ILE A 231 -4.03 -3.21 17.98
N LEU A 232 -4.49 -2.20 18.74
CA LEU A 232 -5.34 -1.13 18.21
C LEU A 232 -6.57 -1.68 17.48
N GLU A 233 -7.30 -2.55 18.16
CA GLU A 233 -8.55 -3.17 17.66
C GLU A 233 -8.38 -4.05 16.42
N THR A 234 -7.14 -4.32 16.00
CA THR A 234 -6.81 -5.24 14.91
C THR A 234 -5.99 -6.42 15.44
N PRO A 235 -6.36 -7.68 15.14
CA PRO A 235 -5.59 -8.85 15.52
C PRO A 235 -4.13 -8.81 15.06
N VAL A 236 -3.20 -9.28 15.90
CA VAL A 236 -1.77 -9.44 15.54
C VAL A 236 -1.58 -10.19 14.23
N ALA A 237 -2.35 -11.27 13.99
CA ALA A 237 -2.25 -12.05 12.75
C ALA A 237 -2.57 -11.23 11.50
N GLU A 238 -3.54 -10.32 11.59
CA GLU A 238 -3.91 -9.43 10.50
C GLU A 238 -2.83 -8.38 10.26
N TRP A 239 -2.27 -7.81 11.33
CA TRP A 239 -1.09 -6.95 11.23
C TRP A 239 0.08 -7.66 10.52
N ILE A 240 0.39 -8.91 10.88
CA ILE A 240 1.45 -9.69 10.24
C ILE A 240 1.16 -9.84 8.74
N ARG A 241 -0.07 -10.20 8.39
CA ARG A 241 -0.49 -10.34 6.99
C ARG A 241 -0.34 -9.03 6.21
N MET A 242 -0.74 -7.89 6.78
CA MET A 242 -0.66 -6.59 6.08
C MET A 242 0.78 -6.13 5.80
N ASP A 243 1.74 -6.52 6.64
CA ASP A 243 3.10 -5.94 6.66
C ASP A 243 4.14 -6.80 5.97
N ALA A 244 4.06 -8.10 6.26
CA ALA A 244 5.03 -9.07 5.82
C ALA A 244 4.44 -9.99 4.75
N ASN A 245 3.11 -9.95 4.53
CA ASN A 245 2.40 -10.80 3.58
C ASN A 245 2.70 -12.29 3.75
N VAL A 246 2.81 -12.74 5.01
CA VAL A 246 3.05 -14.13 5.41
C VAL A 246 2.05 -14.55 6.48
N ASP A 247 1.96 -15.85 6.74
CA ASP A 247 1.24 -16.38 7.88
C ASP A 247 2.01 -16.18 9.21
N VAL A 248 1.31 -16.35 10.33
CA VAL A 248 1.85 -16.15 11.68
C VAL A 248 3.02 -17.10 11.97
N GLY A 249 2.95 -18.36 11.54
CA GLY A 249 3.99 -19.36 11.80
C GLY A 249 5.30 -18.98 11.12
N SER A 250 5.22 -18.65 9.82
CA SER A 250 6.36 -18.16 9.03
C SER A 250 6.96 -16.88 9.62
N TYR A 251 6.11 -15.94 10.06
CA TYR A 251 6.55 -14.71 10.72
C TYR A 251 7.31 -14.99 12.02
N VAL A 252 6.74 -15.83 12.90
CA VAL A 252 7.35 -16.22 14.19
C VAL A 252 8.68 -16.94 13.97
N GLN A 253 8.78 -17.83 12.99
CA GLN A 253 10.03 -18.52 12.67
C GLN A 253 11.12 -17.55 12.21
N SER A 254 10.78 -16.60 11.34
CA SER A 254 11.69 -15.54 10.91
C SER A 254 12.14 -14.65 12.08
N LEU A 255 11.21 -14.24 12.94
CA LEU A 255 11.50 -13.43 14.12
C LEU A 255 12.46 -14.15 15.09
N ARG A 256 12.26 -15.44 15.31
CA ARG A 256 13.18 -16.29 16.09
C ARG A 256 14.54 -16.44 15.42
N GLY A 257 14.57 -16.49 14.09
CA GLY A 257 15.78 -16.64 13.26
C GLY A 257 16.67 -15.40 13.17
N GLY A 258 16.32 -14.29 13.83
CA GLY A 258 17.15 -13.09 13.84
C GLY A 258 16.62 -11.93 13.01
N ALA A 259 15.41 -12.03 12.43
CA ALA A 259 14.79 -10.93 11.71
C ALA A 259 14.67 -9.67 12.59
N TRP A 260 14.66 -8.51 11.95
CA TRP A 260 14.61 -7.23 12.64
C TRP A 260 13.23 -7.05 13.27
N GLY A 261 13.20 -6.60 14.53
CA GLY A 261 11.95 -6.23 15.18
C GLY A 261 11.47 -4.85 14.73
N GLY A 262 10.16 -4.63 14.81
CA GLY A 262 9.53 -3.37 14.45
C GLY A 262 8.28 -3.06 15.27
N GLY A 263 7.28 -2.46 14.63
CA GLY A 263 6.09 -1.97 15.31
C GLY A 263 5.23 -3.07 15.95
N ILE A 264 5.12 -4.26 15.34
CA ILE A 264 4.37 -5.37 15.94
C ILE A 264 5.03 -5.77 17.26
N GLU A 265 6.33 -6.02 17.23
CA GLU A 265 7.08 -6.50 18.40
C GLU A 265 7.01 -5.50 19.55
N LEU A 266 7.13 -4.20 19.27
CA LEU A 266 7.00 -3.15 20.27
C LEU A 266 5.59 -3.09 20.87
N ALA A 267 4.54 -3.30 20.07
CA ALA A 267 3.17 -3.33 20.56
C ALA A 267 2.92 -4.52 21.47
N VAL A 268 3.37 -5.70 21.04
CA VAL A 268 3.30 -6.95 21.80
C VAL A 268 4.09 -6.81 23.11
N LEU A 269 5.32 -6.28 23.07
CA LEU A 269 6.15 -6.03 24.26
C LEU A 269 5.47 -5.08 25.24
N ALA A 270 4.92 -3.97 24.74
CA ALA A 270 4.25 -2.99 25.58
C ALA A 270 3.07 -3.60 26.34
N GLN A 271 2.28 -4.44 25.67
CA GLN A 271 1.17 -5.16 26.29
C GLN A 271 1.64 -6.25 27.26
N MET A 272 2.58 -7.11 26.85
CA MET A 272 3.14 -8.18 27.68
C MET A 272 3.74 -7.66 29.00
N LYS A 273 4.41 -6.51 28.94
CA LYS A 273 5.10 -5.91 30.08
C LYS A 273 4.26 -4.85 30.80
N ASN A 274 3.06 -4.56 30.32
CA ASN A 274 2.19 -3.50 30.81
C ASN A 274 2.92 -2.14 30.96
N ILE A 275 3.59 -1.73 29.90
CA ILE A 275 4.39 -0.49 29.82
C ILE A 275 3.94 0.37 28.64
N SER A 276 4.45 1.60 28.60
CA SER A 276 4.44 2.42 27.41
C SER A 276 5.84 2.52 26.81
N ILE A 277 6.00 2.38 25.50
CA ILE A 277 7.30 2.50 24.81
C ILE A 277 7.24 3.67 23.85
N GLU A 278 8.13 4.66 23.97
CA GLU A 278 8.18 5.80 23.06
C GLU A 278 9.34 5.68 22.06
N VAL A 279 9.05 5.78 20.77
CA VAL A 279 10.06 5.75 19.70
C VAL A 279 10.33 7.17 19.24
N TYR A 280 11.61 7.52 19.24
CA TYR A 280 12.11 8.84 18.91
C TYR A 280 13.00 8.80 17.68
N GLU A 281 12.87 9.82 16.84
CA GLU A 281 13.72 10.03 15.67
C GLU A 281 14.59 11.27 15.87
N SER A 282 15.87 11.14 15.54
CA SER A 282 16.83 12.25 15.61
C SER A 282 16.49 13.34 14.59
N ARG A 283 16.55 14.60 15.03
CA ARG A 283 16.34 15.81 14.23
C ARG A 283 17.43 16.83 14.57
N ARG A 284 17.58 17.88 13.75
CA ARG A 284 18.66 18.89 13.90
C ARG A 284 18.80 19.49 15.32
N ARG A 285 17.73 19.53 16.11
CA ARG A 285 17.67 20.20 17.42
C ARG A 285 17.27 19.29 18.59
N GLY A 286 17.25 17.97 18.39
CA GLY A 286 16.77 17.03 19.40
C GLY A 286 16.06 15.85 18.77
N TYR A 287 15.07 15.31 19.46
CA TYR A 287 14.41 14.08 19.10
C TYR A 287 12.90 14.28 19.06
N ALA A 288 12.29 13.92 17.94
CA ALA A 288 10.84 13.96 17.79
C ALA A 288 10.27 12.57 18.10
N ARG A 289 9.28 12.48 18.99
CA ARG A 289 8.52 11.23 19.17
C ARG A 289 7.75 10.94 17.88
N ILE A 290 8.03 9.80 17.26
CA ILE A 290 7.38 9.35 16.02
C ILE A 290 6.34 8.25 16.27
N ALA A 291 6.44 7.56 17.40
CA ALA A 291 5.51 6.53 17.82
C ALA A 291 5.52 6.36 19.36
N ARG A 292 4.43 5.83 19.92
CA ARG A 292 4.24 5.43 21.31
C ARG A 292 3.42 4.14 21.36
N PHE A 293 3.87 3.12 22.07
CA PHE A 293 3.23 1.81 22.17
C PHE A 293 2.70 1.59 23.58
N GLY A 294 1.46 1.10 23.72
CA GLY A 294 0.86 0.79 25.03
C GLY A 294 0.46 2.01 25.88
N SER A 295 -0.37 1.76 26.89
CA SER A 295 -0.91 2.75 27.83
C SER A 295 -0.43 2.55 29.27
N GLY A 296 0.56 1.67 29.49
CA GLY A 296 1.06 1.33 30.82
C GLY A 296 1.65 2.51 31.59
N GLY A 297 1.61 2.44 32.93
CA GLY A 297 2.02 3.54 33.81
C GLY A 297 3.53 3.83 33.81
N LYS A 298 4.37 2.85 33.47
CA LYS A 298 5.82 3.04 33.26
C LYS A 298 6.09 3.33 31.79
N VAL A 299 6.74 4.46 31.50
CA VAL A 299 7.17 4.85 30.15
C VAL A 299 8.64 4.50 29.95
N LEU A 300 8.96 3.82 28.85
CA LEU A 300 10.32 3.54 28.35
C LEU A 300 10.67 4.47 27.20
#